data_AF-A0A0L0SD70-F1
#
_entry.id   AF-A0A0L0SD70-F1
#
_cell.length_a   1.000
_cell.length_b   1.000
_cell.length_c   1.000
_cell.angle_alpha   90.00
_cell.angle_beta   90.00
_cell.angle_gamma   90.00
#
_symmetry.space_group_name_H-M   'P 1'
#
loop_
_entity.id
_entity.type
_entity.pdbx_description
1 polymer ?
#
loop_
_entity_poly.entity_id
_entity_poly.type
_entity_poly.pdbx_seq_one_letter_code
_entity_poly.pdbx_strand_id
1 'polypeptide(L)'
;MNTAKIAATLANIETQFEDGRRVVLHEFISVQKALELLERYSGIDREEKRQFKTQYMARYSKDSGKETVYEHKTTLRNVGEKKFGRLYPTSKSLQNMSKETFRNPLTHGVLQDLDMVGAAPSILRGVLAHYNKQSTALDLYVSDRPAALGRYKVDKTKFLAVLFNEFPTYALHPELVEMRRVLYDEVAPRVQREFPDIVKFCKTRGGGAVNKGSLLSNLFNAVESVILMKAVDYCRAHDVVPSVLMFDGLMVKRDPERVTERFLAGLHAFTIQETGFDVAWAEKPIPAGTGAKSSLPNFCEDPLKFAADQIDKCDGVYKDRLAMKVFEHMVSRKSEEDQESWMAALIAYLGEFARKDLKVAGHYYFRRTTSDPWELNTAGEVIDAVFSKPLVKLFPQVKGRIFDLHAEKWGPSRDNGLIIEHFNAFPGFKAKKLDRKVDESEIKLYLDYLLHVCARGREPEYTHILKWIQALLTTGKANGVMLIFSRPRGCGKGMFYTLLCKYVLATTTASRSTTLASFMNGSSMCTSKTSSSCLLTKSRGFKAQRAQFSKSSRTRSRTSTRSSTKSIRACTRRGTSTTGWARPTILTLFR
;
A
#
# COMPACT_ATOMS: atom_id res chain seq x y z
N MET A 1 -11.10 29.56 41.48
CA MET A 1 -10.09 30.16 40.56
C MET A 1 -9.70 31.54 41.06
N ASN A 2 -8.45 31.94 40.87
CA ASN A 2 -7.97 33.28 41.21
C ASN A 2 -7.86 34.09 39.91
N THR A 3 -8.87 34.90 39.59
CA THR A 3 -8.97 35.64 38.32
C THR A 3 -7.86 36.68 38.16
N ALA A 4 -7.41 37.31 39.25
CA ALA A 4 -6.28 38.24 39.24
C ALA A 4 -4.98 37.52 38.88
N LYS A 5 -4.75 36.31 39.40
CA LYS A 5 -3.58 35.50 39.04
C LYS A 5 -3.66 35.00 37.60
N ILE A 6 -4.84 34.61 37.12
CA ILE A 6 -5.05 34.25 35.69
C ILE A 6 -4.69 35.45 34.80
N ALA A 7 -5.18 36.65 35.14
CA ALA A 7 -4.87 37.87 34.40
C ALA A 7 -3.36 38.14 34.36
N ALA A 8 -2.67 38.01 35.50
CA ALA A 8 -1.21 38.16 35.56
C ALA A 8 -0.46 37.10 34.74
N THR A 9 -0.95 35.85 34.72
CA THR A 9 -0.39 34.79 33.90
C THR A 9 -0.56 35.06 32.41
N LEU A 10 -1.76 35.49 32.01
CA LEU A 10 -2.07 35.83 30.62
C LEU A 10 -1.28 37.06 30.15
N ALA A 11 -1.21 38.12 30.95
CA ALA A 11 -0.48 39.35 30.62
C ALA A 11 1.01 39.10 30.37
N ASN A 12 1.59 38.09 31.02
CA ASN A 12 2.99 37.74 30.87
C ASN A 12 3.20 36.48 30.02
N ILE A 13 2.20 35.98 29.30
CA ILE A 13 2.31 34.68 28.61
C ILE A 13 3.41 34.67 27.52
N GLU A 14 3.74 35.85 27.00
CA GLU A 14 4.79 36.08 25.99
C GLU A 14 6.16 36.39 26.62
N THR A 15 6.19 36.84 27.88
CA THR A 15 7.38 37.37 28.58
C THR A 15 7.77 36.59 29.83
N GLN A 16 6.96 35.64 30.29
CA GLN A 16 7.21 34.84 31.50
C GLN A 16 8.50 34.02 31.46
N PHE A 17 9.20 34.03 30.34
CA PHE A 17 10.39 33.24 30.09
C PHE A 17 11.50 34.15 29.58
N GLU A 18 12.39 34.50 30.50
CA GLU A 18 13.49 35.42 30.26
C GLU A 18 14.49 34.90 29.19
N ASP A 19 14.52 33.59 28.91
CA ASP A 19 15.55 32.94 28.08
C ASP A 19 15.01 32.04 26.95
N GLY A 20 13.89 32.43 26.30
CA GLY A 20 13.41 31.78 25.06
C GLY A 20 12.91 30.33 25.21
N ARG A 21 12.71 29.85 26.44
CA ARG A 21 12.37 28.48 26.88
C ARG A 21 13.07 27.38 26.10
N ARG A 22 14.33 27.19 26.46
CA ARG A 22 14.96 25.88 26.45
C ARG A 22 14.80 25.25 27.84
N VAL A 23 14.15 24.10 27.92
CA VAL A 23 14.20 23.27 29.14
C VAL A 23 14.98 22.00 28.84
N VAL A 24 15.97 21.72 29.67
CA VAL A 24 16.78 20.51 29.59
C VAL A 24 16.22 19.49 30.56
N LEU A 25 15.85 18.32 30.04
CA LEU A 25 15.39 17.18 30.82
C LEU A 25 16.21 15.93 30.46
N HIS A 26 16.18 14.95 31.34
CA HIS A 26 16.86 13.67 31.15
C HIS A 26 15.83 12.57 30.93
N GLU A 27 15.83 11.97 29.74
CA GLU A 27 14.91 10.91 29.37
C GLU A 27 15.43 9.55 29.85
N PHE A 28 14.67 8.87 30.70
CA PHE A 28 15.03 7.54 31.23
C PHE A 28 14.22 6.43 30.55
N ILE A 29 14.85 5.31 30.28
CA ILE A 29 14.24 4.13 29.65
C ILE A 29 14.73 2.82 30.27
N SER A 30 14.00 1.74 30.01
CA SER A 30 14.47 0.38 30.28
C SER A 30 15.53 0.01 29.24
N VAL A 31 16.80 -0.02 29.66
CA VAL A 31 17.93 -0.41 28.80
C VAL A 31 17.73 -1.84 28.27
N GLN A 32 17.21 -2.74 29.09
CA GLN A 32 16.90 -4.11 28.67
C GLN A 32 15.90 -4.11 27.50
N LYS A 33 14.78 -3.39 27.63
CA LYS A 33 13.80 -3.28 26.55
C LYS A 33 14.35 -2.57 25.33
N ALA A 34 15.23 -1.58 25.50
CA ALA A 34 15.90 -0.94 24.37
C ALA A 34 16.78 -1.91 23.58
N LEU A 35 17.52 -2.78 24.27
CA LEU A 35 18.34 -3.81 23.65
C LEU A 35 17.46 -4.84 22.93
N GLU A 36 16.39 -5.32 23.55
CA GLU A 36 15.39 -6.21 22.91
C GLU A 36 14.83 -5.58 21.61
N LEU A 37 14.49 -4.28 21.63
CA LEU A 37 13.99 -3.58 20.43
C LEU A 37 15.07 -3.39 19.35
N LEU A 38 16.34 -3.35 19.71
CA LEU A 38 17.47 -3.25 18.78
C LEU A 38 17.96 -4.60 18.26
N GLU A 39 17.52 -5.72 18.84
CA GLU A 39 17.80 -7.03 18.29
C GLU A 39 17.35 -7.10 16.83
N ARG A 40 18.08 -7.86 16.02
CA ARG A 40 17.83 -7.97 14.57
C ARG A 40 16.37 -8.32 14.26
N TYR A 41 15.67 -8.99 15.18
CA TYR A 41 14.37 -9.62 14.95
C TYR A 41 13.19 -9.07 15.79
N SER A 42 13.32 -7.87 16.36
CA SER A 42 12.26 -7.23 17.16
C SER A 42 11.00 -6.77 16.40
N GLY A 43 10.83 -7.13 15.12
CA GLY A 43 9.67 -6.70 14.31
C GLY A 43 9.61 -5.21 13.92
N ILE A 44 10.58 -4.41 14.36
CA ILE A 44 10.74 -2.99 13.99
C ILE A 44 11.43 -2.87 12.62
N ASP A 45 11.03 -1.88 11.83
CA ASP A 45 11.67 -1.58 10.55
C ASP A 45 13.17 -1.27 10.71
N ARG A 46 13.99 -1.68 9.72
CA ARG A 46 15.45 -1.52 9.78
C ARG A 46 15.87 -0.05 9.91
N GLU A 47 15.17 0.86 9.23
CA GLU A 47 15.46 2.30 9.30
C GLU A 47 15.06 2.87 10.66
N GLU A 48 13.92 2.47 11.21
CA GLU A 48 13.49 2.87 12.56
C GLU A 48 14.49 2.40 13.64
N LYS A 49 15.00 1.16 13.55
CA LYS A 49 16.08 0.67 14.43
C LYS A 49 17.33 1.49 14.28
N ARG A 50 17.73 1.79 13.03
CA ARG A 50 18.94 2.59 12.74
C ARG A 50 18.81 3.98 13.38
N GLN A 51 17.66 4.64 13.22
CA GLN A 51 17.41 5.95 13.82
C GLN A 51 17.39 5.88 15.35
N PHE A 52 16.71 4.89 15.94
CA PHE A 52 16.69 4.72 17.39
C PHE A 52 18.10 4.49 17.96
N LYS A 53 18.88 3.59 17.34
CA LYS A 53 20.27 3.32 17.74
C LYS A 53 21.15 4.56 17.64
N THR A 54 21.14 5.23 16.50
CA THR A 54 22.11 6.31 16.20
C THR A 54 21.71 7.68 16.78
N GLN A 55 20.42 7.98 16.92
CA GLN A 55 19.95 9.30 17.35
C GLN A 55 19.46 9.33 18.80
N TYR A 56 19.13 8.17 19.37
CA TYR A 56 18.71 8.05 20.76
C TYR A 56 19.74 7.32 21.60
N MET A 57 19.98 6.03 21.34
CA MET A 57 20.84 5.20 22.19
C MET A 57 22.29 5.65 22.22
N ALA A 58 22.83 6.20 21.13
CA ALA A 58 24.18 6.74 21.10
C ALA A 58 24.40 7.92 22.06
N ARG A 59 23.33 8.56 22.55
CA ARG A 59 23.38 9.68 23.51
C ARG A 59 22.82 9.31 24.89
N TYR A 60 22.49 8.03 25.10
CA TYR A 60 21.88 7.57 26.34
C TYR A 60 22.94 7.07 27.32
N SER A 61 22.88 7.56 28.57
CA SER A 61 23.64 7.04 29.71
C SER A 61 22.72 6.30 30.67
N LYS A 62 23.19 5.20 31.27
CA LYS A 62 22.40 4.44 32.25
C LYS A 62 22.11 5.27 33.52
N ASP A 63 23.07 6.10 33.93
CA ASP A 63 23.00 6.81 35.21
C ASP A 63 22.30 8.16 35.06
N SER A 64 22.60 8.88 33.98
CA SER A 64 22.08 10.23 33.72
C SER A 64 20.98 10.28 32.66
N GLY A 65 20.54 9.14 32.12
CA GLY A 65 19.56 9.10 31.04
C GLY A 65 20.09 9.74 29.74
N LYS A 66 19.18 10.11 28.85
CA LYS A 66 19.51 10.93 27.67
C LYS A 66 19.10 12.38 27.91
N GLU A 67 20.07 13.29 27.86
CA GLU A 67 19.78 14.73 27.85
C GLU A 67 18.99 15.13 26.59
N THR A 68 17.87 15.82 26.79
CA THR A 68 17.00 16.33 25.74
C THR A 68 16.63 17.77 26.04
N VAL A 69 16.97 18.66 25.10
CA VAL A 69 16.55 20.06 25.12
C VAL A 69 15.19 20.18 24.45
N TYR A 70 14.26 20.83 25.13
CA TYR A 70 12.92 21.14 24.62
C TYR A 70 12.80 22.64 24.40
N GLU A 71 12.36 23.04 23.21
CA GLU A 71 12.20 24.45 22.84
C GLU A 71 10.97 24.68 21.96
N HIS A 72 10.56 25.93 21.80
CA HIS A 72 9.48 26.28 20.87
C HIS A 72 9.95 26.12 19.43
N LYS A 73 9.21 25.33 18.63
CA LYS A 73 9.58 25.08 17.24
C LYS A 73 9.21 26.25 16.34
N THR A 74 10.20 26.97 15.82
CA THR A 74 9.99 27.95 14.75
C THR A 74 9.87 27.21 13.42
N THR A 75 8.65 27.12 12.87
CA THR A 75 8.35 26.31 11.68
C THR A 75 8.36 27.10 10.36
N LEU A 76 8.41 28.44 10.41
CA LEU A 76 8.29 29.28 9.23
C LEU A 76 9.52 30.16 9.11
N ARG A 77 10.23 30.07 7.97
CA ARG A 77 11.45 30.85 7.67
C ARG A 77 11.25 32.37 7.69
N ASN A 78 10.00 32.86 7.74
CA ASN A 78 9.66 34.28 7.56
C ASN A 78 8.69 34.88 8.61
N VAL A 79 8.32 34.16 9.69
CA VAL A 79 7.27 34.65 10.64
C VAL A 79 7.84 35.04 12.01
N GLY A 80 9.16 35.24 12.11
CA GLY A 80 9.82 35.52 13.38
C GLY A 80 9.87 34.30 14.31
N GLU A 81 10.53 34.46 15.44
CA GLU A 81 10.71 33.40 16.44
C GLU A 81 9.42 33.21 17.26
N LYS A 82 8.90 31.98 17.32
CA LYS A 82 7.72 31.66 18.12
C LYS A 82 8.14 31.46 19.57
N LYS A 83 7.77 32.37 20.48
CA LYS A 83 8.13 32.33 21.92
C LYS A 83 7.07 31.70 22.83
N PHE A 84 6.08 31.01 22.24
CA PHE A 84 4.95 30.44 22.98
C PHE A 84 4.44 29.14 22.36
N GLY A 85 3.50 28.49 23.04
CA GLY A 85 2.90 27.23 22.63
C GLY A 85 3.70 26.03 23.11
N ARG A 86 3.50 24.86 22.52
CA ARG A 86 4.14 23.61 22.98
C ARG A 86 5.65 23.62 22.80
N LEU A 87 6.34 23.01 23.76
CA LEU A 87 7.78 22.74 23.71
C LEU A 87 8.00 21.38 23.04
N TYR A 88 8.91 21.35 22.07
CA TYR A 88 9.27 20.16 21.32
C TYR A 88 10.76 19.86 21.50
N PRO A 89 11.15 18.58 21.53
CA PRO A 89 12.54 18.20 21.67
C PRO A 89 13.32 18.56 20.39
N THR A 90 14.54 19.06 20.57
CA THR A 90 15.47 19.41 19.48
C THR A 90 16.14 18.19 18.84
N SER A 91 16.01 17.02 19.47
CA SER A 91 16.54 15.74 18.98
C SER A 91 15.49 14.63 19.09
N LYS A 92 15.83 13.43 18.59
CA LYS A 92 14.95 12.24 18.70
C LYS A 92 14.62 11.98 20.18
N SER A 93 13.36 12.01 20.58
CA SER A 93 12.95 11.93 21.98
C SER A 93 11.72 11.06 22.15
N LEU A 94 11.51 10.53 23.35
CA LEU A 94 10.32 9.76 23.72
C LEU A 94 9.02 10.50 23.40
N GLN A 95 8.98 11.85 23.46
CA GLN A 95 7.79 12.64 23.12
C GLN A 95 7.31 12.35 21.68
N ASN A 96 8.25 12.20 20.73
CA ASN A 96 7.98 12.04 19.30
C ASN A 96 8.13 10.60 18.80
N MET A 97 8.35 9.64 19.69
CA MET A 97 8.40 8.22 19.34
C MET A 97 7.02 7.59 19.32
N SER A 98 6.86 6.49 18.56
CA SER A 98 5.58 5.79 18.53
C SER A 98 5.23 5.27 19.92
N LYS A 99 3.96 5.44 20.29
CA LYS A 99 3.46 5.08 21.62
C LYS A 99 3.63 3.58 21.88
N GLU A 100 3.19 2.75 20.93
CA GLU A 100 3.08 1.30 21.11
C GLU A 100 4.42 0.58 20.91
N THR A 101 5.23 1.01 19.96
CA THR A 101 6.48 0.31 19.60
C THR A 101 7.65 0.70 20.48
N PHE A 102 7.78 1.98 20.83
CA PHE A 102 8.94 2.50 21.54
C PHE A 102 8.57 3.05 22.91
N ARG A 103 7.74 4.09 22.98
CA ARG A 103 7.56 4.85 24.22
C ARG A 103 7.03 3.98 25.36
N ASN A 104 5.92 3.28 25.18
CA ASN A 104 5.33 2.46 26.24
C ASN A 104 6.28 1.32 26.67
N PRO A 105 6.82 0.48 25.77
CA PRO A 105 7.76 -0.57 26.17
C PRO A 105 9.02 -0.05 26.88
N LEU A 106 9.54 1.10 26.46
CA LEU A 106 10.76 1.69 27.02
C LEU A 106 10.52 2.35 28.39
N THR A 107 9.33 2.89 28.64
CA THR A 107 9.03 3.67 29.85
C THR A 107 8.25 2.89 30.90
N HIS A 108 7.62 1.78 30.51
CA HIS A 108 6.89 0.93 31.44
C HIS A 108 7.80 0.43 32.56
N GLY A 109 7.36 0.66 33.80
CA GLY A 109 8.12 0.30 34.99
C GLY A 109 9.25 1.26 35.36
N VAL A 110 9.60 2.21 34.48
CA VAL A 110 10.74 3.14 34.63
C VAL A 110 10.29 4.57 34.92
N LEU A 111 9.19 4.99 34.30
CA LEU A 111 8.59 6.32 34.47
C LEU A 111 7.17 6.22 35.05
N GLN A 112 6.68 7.34 35.59
CA GLN A 112 5.27 7.59 35.92
C GLN A 112 4.76 8.75 35.04
N ASP A 113 3.55 8.61 34.49
CA ASP A 113 2.96 9.58 33.56
C ASP A 113 1.96 10.46 34.33
N LEU A 114 2.30 11.74 34.54
CA LEU A 114 1.48 12.70 35.27
C LEU A 114 0.70 13.54 34.27
N ASP A 115 -0.61 13.31 34.17
CA ASP A 115 -1.51 13.88 33.16
C ASP A 115 -2.43 14.93 33.81
N MET A 116 -2.60 16.07 33.15
CA MET A 116 -3.58 17.09 33.53
C MET A 116 -4.98 16.60 33.21
N VAL A 117 -5.85 16.59 34.22
CA VAL A 117 -7.22 16.13 34.08
C VAL A 117 -8.03 17.17 33.32
N GLY A 118 -8.32 16.86 32.06
CA GLY A 118 -9.15 17.73 31.21
C GLY A 118 -8.48 19.06 30.86
N ALA A 119 -7.17 19.05 30.59
CA ALA A 119 -6.34 20.24 30.34
C ALA A 119 -7.04 21.35 29.52
N ALA A 120 -7.48 21.04 28.29
CA ALA A 120 -8.10 22.03 27.41
C ALA A 120 -9.41 22.64 27.98
N PRO A 121 -10.42 21.84 28.38
CA PRO A 121 -11.60 22.35 29.07
C PRO A 121 -11.28 23.18 30.31
N SER A 122 -10.39 22.71 31.19
CA SER A 122 -10.04 23.39 32.45
C SER A 122 -9.34 24.73 32.20
N ILE A 123 -8.42 24.79 31.24
CA ILE A 123 -7.73 26.02 30.84
C ILE A 123 -8.71 27.00 30.18
N LEU A 124 -9.54 26.55 29.23
CA LEU A 124 -10.52 27.43 28.58
C LEU A 124 -11.56 27.95 29.57
N ARG A 125 -11.96 27.16 30.56
CA ARG A 125 -12.80 27.62 31.67
C ARG A 125 -12.14 28.77 32.45
N GLY A 126 -10.84 28.68 32.71
CA GLY A 126 -10.05 29.78 33.31
C GLY A 126 -9.97 31.03 32.42
N VAL A 127 -9.79 30.85 31.10
CA VAL A 127 -9.81 31.97 30.14
C VAL A 127 -11.18 32.65 30.10
N LEU A 128 -12.28 31.89 30.14
CA LEU A 128 -13.63 32.46 30.23
C LEU A 128 -13.79 33.30 31.51
N ALA A 129 -13.35 32.75 32.65
CA ALA A 129 -13.41 33.46 33.92
C ALA A 129 -12.64 34.79 33.90
N HIS A 130 -11.47 34.85 33.24
CA HIS A 130 -10.72 36.09 33.05
C HIS A 130 -11.52 37.18 32.31
N TYR A 131 -12.32 36.79 31.32
CA TYR A 131 -13.18 37.71 30.57
C TYR A 131 -14.56 37.93 31.17
N ASN A 132 -14.79 37.49 32.42
CA ASN A 132 -16.09 37.50 33.09
C ASN A 132 -17.18 36.78 32.27
N LYS A 133 -16.83 35.61 31.74
CA LYS A 133 -17.71 34.72 30.99
C LYS A 133 -17.74 33.34 31.64
N GLN A 134 -18.80 32.58 31.33
CA GLN A 134 -19.03 31.24 31.85
C GLN A 134 -19.65 30.36 30.78
N SER A 135 -19.58 29.04 30.97
CA SER A 135 -20.17 28.08 30.04
C SER A 135 -20.56 26.81 30.80
N THR A 136 -21.87 26.59 30.94
CA THR A 136 -22.44 25.40 31.58
C THR A 136 -21.88 24.10 30.99
N ALA A 137 -21.64 24.08 29.68
CA ALA A 137 -21.10 22.89 29.03
C ALA A 137 -19.64 22.60 29.39
N LEU A 138 -18.82 23.64 29.59
CA LEU A 138 -17.45 23.48 30.05
C LEU A 138 -17.42 23.13 31.53
N ASP A 139 -18.23 23.78 32.35
CA ASP A 139 -18.30 23.55 33.78
C ASP A 139 -18.71 22.10 34.07
N LEU A 140 -19.75 21.60 33.40
CA LEU A 140 -20.17 20.20 33.52
C LEU A 140 -19.07 19.24 33.06
N TYR A 141 -18.37 19.54 31.96
CA TYR A 141 -17.29 18.66 31.49
C TYR A 141 -16.14 18.58 32.50
N VAL A 142 -15.77 19.70 33.13
CA VAL A 142 -14.68 19.73 34.10
C VAL A 142 -15.08 19.07 35.42
N SER A 143 -16.33 19.24 35.88
CA SER A 143 -16.81 18.61 37.12
C SER A 143 -17.15 17.12 36.96
N ASP A 144 -17.79 16.74 35.86
CA ASP A 144 -18.26 15.39 35.58
C ASP A 144 -18.24 15.11 34.07
N ARG A 145 -17.07 14.71 33.57
CA ARG A 145 -16.85 14.37 32.17
C ARG A 145 -17.79 13.25 31.67
N PRO A 146 -17.97 12.10 32.35
CA PRO A 146 -18.95 11.10 31.94
C PRO A 146 -20.36 11.66 31.74
N ALA A 147 -20.86 12.45 32.69
CA ALA A 147 -22.18 13.09 32.57
C ALA A 147 -22.25 14.06 31.39
N ALA A 148 -21.21 14.88 31.17
CA ALA A 148 -21.14 15.79 30.03
C ALA A 148 -21.18 15.04 28.68
N LEU A 149 -20.34 14.01 28.53
CA LEU A 149 -20.25 13.23 27.29
C LEU A 149 -21.59 12.51 27.00
N GLY A 150 -22.23 11.96 28.04
CA GLY A 150 -23.55 11.36 27.94
C GLY A 150 -24.64 12.35 27.54
N ARG A 151 -24.72 13.50 28.22
CA ARG A 151 -25.71 14.57 27.96
C ARG A 151 -25.62 15.08 26.54
N TYR A 152 -24.41 15.35 26.05
CA TYR A 152 -24.20 15.93 24.73
C TYR A 152 -24.09 14.89 23.60
N LYS A 153 -24.12 13.59 23.93
CA LYS A 153 -23.99 12.48 22.97
C LYS A 153 -22.74 12.59 22.09
N VAL A 154 -21.62 12.97 22.69
CA VAL A 154 -20.32 13.08 22.02
C VAL A 154 -19.27 12.25 22.76
N ASP A 155 -18.25 11.79 22.04
CA ASP A 155 -17.05 11.22 22.66
C ASP A 155 -16.04 12.32 23.03
N LYS A 156 -14.96 11.94 23.75
CA LYS A 156 -13.88 12.87 24.15
C LYS A 156 -13.31 13.63 22.95
N THR A 157 -13.04 12.94 21.85
CA THR A 157 -12.39 13.52 20.66
C THR A 157 -13.29 14.55 20.02
N LYS A 158 -14.58 14.25 19.87
CA LYS A 158 -15.59 15.17 19.35
C LYS A 158 -15.75 16.38 20.27
N PHE A 159 -15.86 16.20 21.59
CA PHE A 159 -15.97 17.32 22.52
C PHE A 159 -14.77 18.28 22.39
N LEU A 160 -13.54 17.76 22.33
CA LEU A 160 -12.34 18.58 22.10
C LEU A 160 -12.35 19.26 20.73
N ALA A 161 -12.85 18.59 19.69
CA ALA A 161 -13.02 19.19 18.37
C ALA A 161 -14.01 20.37 18.40
N VAL A 162 -15.08 20.30 19.19
CA VAL A 162 -16.04 21.41 19.37
C VAL A 162 -15.37 22.67 19.92
N LEU A 163 -14.38 22.52 20.81
CA LEU A 163 -13.66 23.64 21.42
C LEU A 163 -12.79 24.41 20.43
N PHE A 164 -12.15 23.72 19.47
CA PHE A 164 -11.16 24.32 18.57
C PHE A 164 -11.58 24.36 17.09
N ASN A 165 -12.73 23.79 16.74
CA ASN A 165 -13.31 23.89 15.40
C ASN A 165 -14.37 25.00 15.35
N GLU A 166 -14.03 26.11 14.68
CA GLU A 166 -14.94 27.23 14.49
C GLU A 166 -16.09 26.92 13.52
N PHE A 167 -16.01 25.86 12.70
CA PHE A 167 -17.11 25.45 11.82
C PHE A 167 -17.31 23.92 11.85
N PRO A 168 -17.97 23.38 12.89
CA PRO A 168 -18.35 21.97 12.93
C PRO A 168 -19.39 21.69 11.85
N THR A 169 -19.22 20.58 11.13
CA THR A 169 -20.10 20.15 10.04
C THR A 169 -21.26 19.27 10.52
N TYR A 170 -21.48 19.20 11.83
CA TYR A 170 -22.43 18.30 12.47
C TYR A 170 -23.31 19.06 13.46
N ALA A 171 -24.52 18.56 13.68
CA ALA A 171 -25.45 19.13 14.64
C ALA A 171 -24.87 19.05 16.07
N LEU A 172 -25.00 20.16 16.80
CA LEU A 172 -24.53 20.28 18.17
C LEU A 172 -25.72 20.39 19.13
N HIS A 173 -25.52 19.90 20.35
CA HIS A 173 -26.43 20.18 21.46
C HIS A 173 -26.52 21.70 21.70
N PRO A 174 -27.70 22.28 22.05
CA PRO A 174 -27.86 23.72 22.26
C PRO A 174 -26.84 24.35 23.22
N GLU A 175 -26.52 23.68 24.32
CA GLU A 175 -25.49 24.17 25.27
C GLU A 175 -24.07 24.19 24.67
N LEU A 176 -23.76 23.29 23.74
CA LEU A 176 -22.49 23.34 23.01
C LEU A 176 -22.50 24.46 21.96
N VAL A 177 -23.65 24.79 21.38
CA VAL A 177 -23.80 25.97 20.51
C VAL A 177 -23.56 27.24 21.31
N GLU A 178 -24.15 27.34 22.51
CA GLU A 178 -23.98 28.49 23.40
C GLU A 178 -22.53 28.63 23.87
N MET A 179 -21.89 27.55 24.31
CA MET A 179 -20.46 27.53 24.63
C MET A 179 -19.62 28.08 23.49
N ARG A 180 -19.92 27.69 22.24
CA ARG A 180 -19.19 28.16 21.05
C ARG A 180 -19.45 29.62 20.77
N ARG A 181 -20.68 30.10 20.93
CA ARG A 181 -21.02 31.52 20.80
C ARG A 181 -20.19 32.35 21.77
N VAL A 182 -20.12 31.94 23.04
CA VAL A 182 -19.28 32.61 24.05
C VAL A 182 -17.80 32.59 23.67
N LEU A 183 -17.25 31.43 23.30
CA LEU A 183 -15.84 31.28 22.93
C LEU A 183 -15.46 32.11 21.70
N TYR A 184 -16.25 32.01 20.62
CA TYR A 184 -15.88 32.55 19.31
C TYR A 184 -16.40 33.96 19.05
N ASP A 185 -17.55 34.34 19.58
CA ASP A 185 -18.16 35.63 19.26
C ASP A 185 -17.87 36.66 20.36
N GLU A 186 -17.62 36.23 21.60
CA GLU A 186 -17.35 37.15 22.70
C GLU A 186 -15.88 37.17 23.13
N VAL A 187 -15.27 35.99 23.31
CA VAL A 187 -13.92 35.88 23.87
C VAL A 187 -12.83 35.99 22.81
N ALA A 188 -12.93 35.26 21.70
CA ALA A 188 -11.91 35.27 20.65
C ALA A 188 -11.59 36.67 20.10
N PRO A 189 -12.56 37.60 19.90
CA PRO A 189 -12.23 38.96 19.47
C PRO A 189 -11.41 39.76 20.49
N ARG A 190 -11.58 39.49 21.79
CA ARG A 190 -10.79 40.12 22.86
C ARG A 190 -9.37 39.55 22.87
N VAL A 191 -9.26 38.22 22.85
CA VAL A 191 -7.98 37.51 22.71
C VAL A 191 -7.20 37.99 21.49
N GLN A 192 -7.86 38.19 20.35
CA GLN A 192 -7.21 38.66 19.13
C GLN A 192 -6.60 40.06 19.28
N ARG A 193 -7.21 40.94 20.09
CA ARG A 193 -6.69 42.29 20.35
C ARG A 193 -5.57 42.28 21.38
N GLU A 194 -5.68 41.45 22.40
CA GLU A 194 -4.75 41.42 23.54
C GLU A 194 -3.47 40.62 23.26
N PHE A 195 -3.51 39.64 22.34
CA PHE A 195 -2.37 38.76 22.03
C PHE A 195 -1.96 38.83 20.55
N PRO A 196 -1.46 39.98 20.08
CA PRO A 196 -1.10 40.17 18.67
C PRO A 196 0.01 39.21 18.20
N ASP A 197 0.94 38.83 19.07
CA ASP A 197 1.97 37.86 18.71
C ASP A 197 1.39 36.46 18.52
N ILE A 198 0.40 36.06 19.32
CA ILE A 198 -0.34 34.81 19.10
C ILE A 198 -1.03 34.81 17.73
N VAL A 199 -1.63 35.94 17.35
CA VAL A 199 -2.33 36.10 16.05
C VAL A 199 -1.39 35.86 14.86
N LYS A 200 -0.13 36.29 14.93
CA LYS A 200 0.87 36.10 13.86
C LYS A 200 1.09 34.63 13.47
N PHE A 201 0.90 33.70 14.41
CA PHE A 201 1.09 32.26 14.19
C PHE A 201 -0.24 31.50 14.01
N CYS A 202 -1.35 32.20 13.83
CA CYS A 202 -2.65 31.58 13.58
C CYS A 202 -2.85 31.30 12.09
N LYS A 203 -3.60 30.23 11.79
CA LYS A 203 -4.05 29.98 10.42
C LYS A 203 -4.98 31.10 9.96
N THR A 204 -4.82 31.54 8.72
CA THR A 204 -5.74 32.47 8.07
C THR A 204 -6.76 31.70 7.20
N ARG A 205 -7.92 32.31 6.98
CA ARG A 205 -8.95 31.85 6.05
C ARG A 205 -8.77 32.47 4.68
N GLY A 206 -9.59 32.01 3.73
CA GLY A 206 -9.85 32.78 2.51
C GLY A 206 -10.27 34.21 2.88
N GLY A 207 -9.63 35.20 2.27
CA GLY A 207 -9.79 36.62 2.62
C GLY A 207 -8.89 37.11 3.77
N GLY A 208 -7.96 36.30 4.28
CA GLY A 208 -6.93 36.73 5.24
C GLY A 208 -7.39 36.81 6.70
N ALA A 209 -8.68 36.58 7.00
CA ALA A 209 -9.20 36.62 8.36
C ALA A 209 -8.59 35.51 9.23
N VAL A 210 -8.31 35.82 10.50
CA VAL A 210 -7.77 34.88 11.49
C VAL A 210 -8.79 33.78 11.79
N ASN A 211 -8.35 32.53 11.78
CA ASN A 211 -9.16 31.41 12.26
C ASN A 211 -9.19 31.44 13.79
N LYS A 212 -10.36 31.69 14.39
CA LYS A 212 -10.52 31.84 15.85
C LYS A 212 -10.26 30.52 16.59
N GLY A 213 -10.55 29.38 15.95
CA GLY A 213 -10.19 28.06 16.48
C GLY A 213 -8.67 27.88 16.64
N SER A 214 -7.91 28.32 15.63
CA SER A 214 -6.45 28.36 15.68
C SER A 214 -5.93 29.33 16.75
N LEU A 215 -6.59 30.48 16.93
CA LEU A 215 -6.26 31.48 17.95
C LEU A 215 -6.40 30.91 19.36
N LEU A 216 -7.58 30.36 19.68
CA LEU A 216 -7.83 29.75 20.99
C LEU A 216 -6.94 28.54 21.24
N SER A 217 -6.64 27.74 20.20
CA SER A 217 -5.71 26.62 20.31
C SER A 217 -4.28 27.07 20.65
N ASN A 218 -3.78 28.13 20.00
CA ASN A 218 -2.45 28.67 20.30
C ASN A 218 -2.38 29.27 21.72
N LEU A 219 -3.41 30.02 22.14
CA LEU A 219 -3.50 30.55 23.52
C LEU A 219 -3.52 29.42 24.56
N PHE A 220 -4.37 28.40 24.34
CA PHE A 220 -4.42 27.20 25.19
C PHE A 220 -3.04 26.55 25.31
N ASN A 221 -2.36 26.30 24.19
CA ASN A 221 -1.05 25.65 24.18
C ASN A 221 0.01 26.49 24.93
N ALA A 222 -0.10 27.82 24.89
CA ALA A 222 0.78 28.71 25.62
C ALA A 222 0.55 28.57 27.13
N VAL A 223 -0.70 28.61 27.59
CA VAL A 223 -1.07 28.41 29.00
C VAL A 223 -0.69 27.01 29.48
N GLU A 224 -0.98 25.98 28.69
CA GLU A 224 -0.59 24.57 28.92
C GLU A 224 0.90 24.50 29.23
N SER A 225 1.72 25.19 28.45
CA SER A 225 3.18 25.21 28.63
C SER A 225 3.63 26.00 29.85
N VAL A 226 2.91 27.04 30.27
CA VAL A 226 3.17 27.70 31.57
C VAL A 226 2.94 26.73 32.72
N ILE A 227 1.78 26.07 32.74
CA ILE A 227 1.40 25.12 33.78
C ILE A 227 2.39 23.96 33.84
N LEU A 228 2.80 23.39 32.70
CA LEU A 228 3.81 22.33 32.64
C LEU A 228 5.16 22.76 33.21
N MET A 229 5.62 23.98 32.94
CA MET A 229 6.91 24.44 33.49
C MET A 229 6.83 24.64 35.00
N LYS A 230 5.70 25.15 35.51
CA LYS A 230 5.48 25.19 36.96
C LYS A 230 5.41 23.79 37.57
N ALA A 231 4.85 22.81 36.87
CA ALA A 231 4.91 21.42 37.31
C ALA A 231 6.35 20.86 37.34
N VAL A 232 7.18 21.19 36.34
CA VAL A 232 8.60 20.85 36.33
C VAL A 232 9.34 21.47 37.52
N ASP A 233 9.09 22.75 37.81
CA ASP A 233 9.69 23.45 38.96
C ASP A 233 9.28 22.80 40.28
N TYR A 234 8.00 22.46 40.43
CA TYR A 234 7.47 21.76 41.60
C TYR A 234 8.11 20.39 41.80
N CYS A 235 8.24 19.59 40.72
CA CYS A 235 8.92 18.30 40.76
C CYS A 235 10.36 18.45 41.25
N ARG A 236 11.12 19.41 40.69
CA ARG A 236 12.51 19.67 41.08
C ARG A 236 12.63 20.10 42.54
N ALA A 237 11.72 20.95 43.02
CA ALA A 237 11.70 21.42 44.41
C ALA A 237 11.38 20.30 45.43
N HIS A 238 10.83 19.18 44.98
CA HIS A 238 10.48 18.01 45.79
C HIS A 238 11.32 16.78 45.43
N ASP A 239 12.48 16.98 44.78
CA ASP A 239 13.41 15.92 44.38
C ASP A 239 12.77 14.82 43.50
N VAL A 240 11.70 15.14 42.78
CA VAL A 240 11.11 14.28 41.76
C VAL A 240 11.74 14.66 40.43
N VAL A 241 12.30 13.70 39.72
CA VAL A 241 13.07 13.97 38.49
C VAL A 241 12.14 14.05 37.27
N PRO A 242 11.86 15.23 36.70
CA PRO A 242 11.11 15.36 35.46
C PRO A 242 11.94 14.80 34.30
N SER A 243 11.30 14.02 33.42
CA SER A 243 11.99 13.25 32.39
C SER A 243 11.56 13.62 30.97
N VAL A 244 10.27 13.55 30.66
CA VAL A 244 9.74 13.77 29.30
C VAL A 244 8.56 14.72 29.37
N LEU A 245 8.55 15.78 28.56
CA LEU A 245 7.35 16.61 28.42
C LEU A 245 6.35 15.92 27.50
N MET A 246 5.10 15.82 27.94
CA MET A 246 4.06 15.04 27.29
C MET A 246 2.79 15.86 27.13
N PHE A 247 2.80 16.93 26.34
CA PHE A 247 1.64 17.81 26.09
C PHE A 247 0.74 18.02 27.32
N ASP A 248 -0.41 17.37 27.39
CA ASP A 248 -1.33 17.43 28.51
C ASP A 248 -0.74 16.92 29.85
N GLY A 249 0.55 16.61 29.94
CA GLY A 249 1.26 16.19 31.14
C GLY A 249 2.78 16.14 31.01
N LEU A 250 3.42 15.43 31.94
CA LEU A 250 4.84 15.09 31.90
C LEU A 250 5.10 13.70 32.48
N MET A 251 6.15 13.04 32.02
CA MET A 251 6.65 11.81 32.66
C MET A 251 7.78 12.15 33.62
N VAL A 252 7.74 11.56 34.80
CA VAL A 252 8.78 11.65 35.84
C VAL A 252 9.43 10.29 36.03
N LYS A 253 10.68 10.27 36.51
CA LYS A 253 11.33 9.03 36.93
C LYS A 253 10.47 8.36 38.01
N ARG A 254 10.22 7.05 37.87
CA ARG A 254 9.32 6.33 38.77
C ARG A 254 9.88 6.34 40.19
N ASP A 255 9.08 6.88 41.10
CA ASP A 255 9.30 6.91 42.53
C ASP A 255 7.93 6.86 43.23
N PRO A 256 7.36 5.66 43.44
CA PRO A 256 6.00 5.51 43.96
C PRO A 256 5.86 5.97 45.42
N GLU A 257 6.97 6.11 46.15
CA GLU A 257 6.96 6.59 47.54
C GLU A 257 6.85 8.12 47.59
N ARG A 258 7.44 8.82 46.63
CA ARG A 258 7.35 10.30 46.52
C ARG A 258 6.14 10.75 45.72
N VAL A 259 5.89 10.13 44.57
CA VAL A 259 4.82 10.50 43.64
C VAL A 259 3.51 9.82 44.07
N THR A 260 2.93 10.34 45.14
CA THR A 260 1.69 9.86 45.77
C THR A 260 0.50 10.78 45.45
N GLU A 261 -0.72 10.39 45.85
CA GLU A 261 -1.90 11.28 45.76
C GLU A 261 -1.69 12.61 46.48
N ARG A 262 -0.97 12.61 47.62
CA ARG A 262 -0.60 13.83 48.35
C ARG A 262 0.32 14.73 47.52
N PHE A 263 1.28 14.15 46.80
CA PHE A 263 2.14 14.90 45.90
C PHE A 263 1.33 15.54 44.76
N LEU A 264 0.40 14.80 44.16
CA LEU A 264 -0.47 15.30 43.10
C LEU A 264 -1.40 16.42 43.58
N ALA A 265 -1.95 16.31 44.80
CA ALA A 265 -2.72 17.37 45.42
C ALA A 265 -1.88 18.64 45.68
N GLY A 266 -0.62 18.47 46.13
CA GLY A 266 0.31 19.58 46.30
C GLY A 266 0.70 20.23 44.97
N LEU A 267 0.94 19.43 43.93
CA LEU A 267 1.20 19.92 42.57
C LEU A 267 0.00 20.71 42.01
N HIS A 268 -1.23 20.23 42.22
CA HIS A 268 -2.45 20.95 41.85
C HIS A 268 -2.57 22.28 42.59
N ALA A 269 -2.39 22.30 43.91
CA ALA A 269 -2.41 23.53 44.70
C ALA A 269 -1.34 24.53 44.26
N PHE A 270 -0.11 24.06 44.04
CA PHE A 270 1.01 24.88 43.57
C PHE A 270 0.74 25.47 42.19
N THR A 271 0.24 24.66 41.24
CA THR A 271 -0.07 25.15 39.88
C THR A 271 -1.22 26.16 39.88
N ILE A 272 -2.24 26.00 40.74
CA ILE A 272 -3.28 27.03 40.95
C ILE A 272 -2.67 28.31 41.52
N GLN A 273 -1.83 28.20 42.55
CA GLN A 273 -1.19 29.36 43.19
C GLN A 273 -0.32 30.14 42.20
N GLU A 274 0.44 29.43 41.37
CA GLU A 274 1.41 30.01 40.45
C GLU A 274 0.80 30.52 39.15
N THR A 275 -0.32 29.95 38.70
CA THR A 275 -0.90 30.30 37.39
C THR A 275 -2.32 30.86 37.47
N GLY A 276 -3.04 30.60 38.56
CA GLY A 276 -4.45 30.91 38.74
C GLY A 276 -5.41 29.90 38.09
N PHE A 277 -4.90 29.03 37.19
CA PHE A 277 -5.70 28.04 36.48
C PHE A 277 -5.93 26.81 37.35
N ASP A 278 -7.19 26.39 37.46
CA ASP A 278 -7.60 25.22 38.21
C ASP A 278 -7.60 23.99 37.30
N VAL A 279 -6.45 23.30 37.27
CA VAL A 279 -6.20 22.08 36.49
C VAL A 279 -5.68 20.99 37.43
N ALA A 280 -6.50 19.97 37.67
CA ALA A 280 -6.13 18.82 38.49
C ALA A 280 -5.11 17.91 37.78
N TRP A 281 -4.38 17.11 38.56
CA TRP A 281 -3.37 16.18 38.08
C TRP A 281 -3.71 14.74 38.48
N ALA A 282 -3.42 13.79 37.61
CA ALA A 282 -3.61 12.36 37.88
C ALA A 282 -2.44 11.54 37.31
N GLU A 283 -2.07 10.48 38.01
CA GLU A 283 -1.18 9.46 37.43
C GLU A 283 -1.95 8.61 36.43
N LYS A 284 -1.37 8.43 35.24
CA LYS A 284 -1.91 7.60 34.18
C LYS A 284 -1.06 6.33 34.06
N PRO A 285 -1.68 5.14 34.12
CA PRO A 285 -0.94 3.90 33.95
C PRO A 285 -0.26 3.85 32.58
N ILE A 286 1.06 3.67 32.57
CA ILE A 286 1.82 3.37 31.36
C ILE A 286 1.65 1.87 31.07
N PRO A 287 0.98 1.47 29.98
CA PRO A 287 0.86 0.06 29.66
C PRO A 287 2.24 -0.49 29.26
N ALA A 288 2.48 -1.78 29.49
CA ALA A 288 3.72 -2.47 29.08
C ALA A 288 4.04 -2.37 27.57
N GLY A 289 3.04 -1.96 26.78
CA GLY A 289 3.06 -2.05 25.34
C GLY A 289 2.81 -3.49 24.90
N THR A 290 2.19 -3.67 23.74
CA THR A 290 2.32 -4.93 23.03
C THR A 290 3.75 -4.94 22.51
N GLY A 291 4.69 -5.58 23.23
CA GLY A 291 6.03 -5.82 22.70
C GLY A 291 5.89 -6.29 21.26
N ALA A 292 6.72 -5.78 20.35
CA ALA A 292 6.56 -5.96 18.92
C ALA A 292 6.56 -7.45 18.56
N LYS A 293 5.37 -8.08 18.60
CA LYS A 293 5.19 -9.48 18.26
C LYS A 293 5.42 -9.56 16.77
N SER A 294 6.41 -10.35 16.35
CA SER A 294 6.46 -10.79 14.95
C SER A 294 5.08 -11.32 14.60
N SER A 295 4.47 -10.77 13.56
CA SER A 295 3.14 -11.22 13.11
C SER A 295 3.17 -12.64 12.53
N LEU A 296 4.34 -13.27 12.48
CA LEU A 296 4.59 -14.57 11.90
C LEU A 296 5.02 -15.53 13.03
N PRO A 297 4.37 -16.70 13.17
CA PRO A 297 4.77 -17.71 14.15
C PRO A 297 6.17 -18.26 13.85
N ASN A 298 6.77 -18.97 14.81
CA ASN A 298 8.12 -19.52 14.63
C ASN A 298 8.16 -20.52 13.47
N PHE A 299 7.16 -21.39 13.40
CA PHE A 299 6.98 -22.41 12.36
C PHE A 299 5.78 -22.07 11.48
N CYS A 300 5.83 -22.39 10.19
CA CYS A 300 4.69 -22.28 9.28
C CYS A 300 4.03 -23.65 9.10
N GLU A 301 2.92 -23.90 9.80
CA GLU A 301 2.20 -25.19 9.75
C GLU A 301 1.68 -25.54 8.35
N ASP A 302 1.19 -24.54 7.60
CA ASP A 302 0.67 -24.76 6.24
C ASP A 302 1.18 -23.67 5.28
N PRO A 303 2.34 -23.91 4.65
CA PRO A 303 2.95 -23.01 3.66
C PRO A 303 2.03 -22.62 2.50
N LEU A 304 1.21 -23.56 2.02
CA LEU A 304 0.35 -23.35 0.85
C LEU A 304 -0.85 -22.49 1.22
N LYS A 305 -1.48 -22.78 2.36
CA LYS A 305 -2.59 -21.97 2.88
C LYS A 305 -2.14 -20.56 3.20
N PHE A 306 -0.96 -20.40 3.84
CA PHE A 306 -0.40 -19.07 4.08
C PHE A 306 -0.27 -18.27 2.77
N ALA A 307 0.32 -18.87 1.74
CA ALA A 307 0.48 -18.22 0.45
C ALA A 307 -0.88 -17.82 -0.16
N ALA A 308 -1.87 -18.72 -0.15
CA ALA A 308 -3.21 -18.47 -0.65
C ALA A 308 -3.90 -17.29 0.07
N ASP A 309 -3.85 -17.28 1.41
CA ASP A 309 -4.44 -16.22 2.23
C ASP A 309 -3.80 -14.85 1.96
N GLN A 310 -2.48 -14.81 1.82
CA GLN A 310 -1.78 -13.55 1.51
C GLN A 310 -2.12 -13.03 0.11
N ILE A 311 -2.26 -13.94 -0.86
CA ILE A 311 -2.61 -13.58 -2.23
C ILE A 311 -4.03 -13.03 -2.31
N ASP A 312 -4.96 -13.61 -1.57
CA ASP A 312 -6.34 -13.12 -1.49
C ASP A 312 -6.38 -11.72 -0.85
N LYS A 313 -5.69 -11.53 0.28
CA LYS A 313 -5.54 -10.22 0.95
C LYS A 313 -4.90 -9.14 0.08
N CYS A 314 -4.10 -9.54 -0.92
CA CYS A 314 -3.43 -8.62 -1.83
C CYS A 314 -4.16 -8.45 -3.16
N ASP A 315 -5.41 -8.91 -3.29
CA ASP A 315 -6.21 -8.88 -4.53
C ASP A 315 -5.48 -9.51 -5.72
N GLY A 316 -4.63 -10.51 -5.47
CA GLY A 316 -3.80 -11.15 -6.49
C GLY A 316 -2.60 -10.35 -6.98
N VAL A 317 -2.29 -9.19 -6.38
CA VAL A 317 -1.15 -8.33 -6.71
C VAL A 317 0.06 -8.68 -5.84
N TYR A 318 1.25 -8.74 -6.45
CA TYR A 318 2.49 -8.94 -5.70
C TYR A 318 2.85 -7.77 -4.78
N LYS A 319 3.29 -8.10 -3.57
CA LYS A 319 3.83 -7.14 -2.58
C LYS A 319 5.26 -7.52 -2.17
N ASP A 320 6.27 -6.81 -2.69
CA ASP A 320 7.69 -7.05 -2.37
C ASP A 320 7.98 -6.93 -0.86
N ARG A 321 7.41 -5.91 -0.19
CA ARG A 321 7.57 -5.72 1.26
C ARG A 321 7.10 -6.92 2.09
N LEU A 322 6.02 -7.58 1.67
CA LEU A 322 5.51 -8.77 2.36
C LEU A 322 6.47 -9.94 2.16
N ALA A 323 6.92 -10.18 0.92
CA ALA A 323 7.88 -11.23 0.61
C ALA A 323 9.20 -11.04 1.37
N MET A 324 9.70 -9.79 1.45
CA MET A 324 10.88 -9.44 2.23
C MET A 324 10.68 -9.67 3.73
N LYS A 325 9.52 -9.33 4.28
CA LYS A 325 9.19 -9.60 5.69
C LYS A 325 9.24 -11.11 5.99
N VAL A 326 8.69 -11.94 5.10
CA VAL A 326 8.71 -13.40 5.24
C VAL A 326 10.14 -13.94 5.09
N PHE A 327 10.92 -13.43 4.13
CA PHE A 327 12.31 -13.81 3.94
C PHE A 327 13.19 -13.48 5.15
N GLU A 328 13.06 -12.27 5.71
CA GLU A 328 13.79 -11.87 6.91
C GLU A 328 13.37 -12.71 8.12
N HIS A 329 12.07 -13.05 8.23
CA HIS A 329 11.57 -13.94 9.26
C HIS A 329 12.12 -15.36 9.11
N MET A 330 12.15 -15.91 7.89
CA MET A 330 12.76 -17.21 7.57
C MET A 330 14.23 -17.25 7.97
N VAL A 331 15.06 -16.32 7.48
CA VAL A 331 16.50 -16.28 7.77
C VAL A 331 16.79 -16.08 9.28
N SER A 332 15.83 -15.57 10.04
CA SER A 332 15.97 -15.38 11.48
C SER A 332 15.76 -16.62 12.33
N ARG A 333 15.20 -17.70 11.76
CA ARG A 333 14.87 -18.89 12.53
C ARG A 333 16.15 -19.65 12.90
N LYS A 334 16.22 -20.16 14.13
CA LYS A 334 17.37 -20.94 14.62
C LYS A 334 17.31 -22.39 14.16
N SER A 335 16.10 -22.96 14.10
CA SER A 335 15.87 -24.31 13.62
C SER A 335 15.87 -24.33 12.10
N GLU A 336 16.54 -25.31 11.51
CA GLU A 336 16.52 -25.58 10.07
C GLU A 336 15.09 -25.91 9.60
N GLU A 337 14.35 -26.68 10.39
CA GLU A 337 12.95 -27.04 10.13
C GLU A 337 12.03 -25.80 10.04
N ASP A 338 12.22 -24.83 10.94
CA ASP A 338 11.50 -23.55 10.89
C ASP A 338 11.87 -22.75 9.63
N GLN A 339 13.17 -22.71 9.26
CA GLN A 339 13.63 -22.05 8.05
C GLN A 339 13.00 -22.68 6.80
N GLU A 340 12.98 -24.01 6.73
CA GLU A 340 12.41 -24.75 5.60
C GLU A 340 10.91 -24.52 5.46
N SER A 341 10.16 -24.50 6.57
CA SER A 341 8.71 -24.23 6.55
C SER A 341 8.39 -22.85 5.97
N TRP A 342 9.14 -21.83 6.36
CA TRP A 342 8.96 -20.47 5.84
C TRP A 342 9.53 -20.29 4.43
N MET A 343 10.57 -21.04 4.07
CA MET A 343 11.08 -21.10 2.70
C MET A 343 10.02 -21.66 1.76
N ALA A 344 9.37 -22.76 2.15
CA ALA A 344 8.26 -23.33 1.41
C ALA A 344 7.10 -22.33 1.26
N ALA A 345 6.78 -21.58 2.31
CA ALA A 345 5.69 -20.59 2.29
C ALA A 345 6.00 -19.43 1.33
N LEU A 346 7.26 -18.96 1.36
CA LEU A 346 7.74 -17.92 0.47
C LEU A 346 7.78 -18.38 -0.99
N ILE A 347 8.30 -19.58 -1.27
CA ILE A 347 8.32 -20.17 -2.62
C ILE A 347 6.88 -20.35 -3.14
N ALA A 348 5.96 -20.83 -2.31
CA ALA A 348 4.55 -20.98 -2.67
C ALA A 348 3.92 -19.63 -3.06
N TYR A 349 4.14 -18.58 -2.27
CA TYR A 349 3.65 -17.23 -2.54
C TYR A 349 4.22 -16.64 -3.83
N LEU A 350 5.55 -16.70 -4.02
CA LEU A 350 6.21 -16.22 -5.23
C LEU A 350 5.77 -17.01 -6.47
N GLY A 351 5.61 -18.32 -6.32
CA GLY A 351 5.17 -19.22 -7.37
C GLY A 351 3.76 -18.95 -7.83
N GLU A 352 2.80 -18.75 -6.92
CA GLU A 352 1.43 -18.41 -7.30
C GLU A 352 1.32 -17.06 -7.99
N PHE A 353 2.10 -16.06 -7.56
CA PHE A 353 2.16 -14.78 -8.26
C PHE A 353 2.67 -14.95 -9.70
N ALA A 354 3.78 -15.66 -9.89
CA ALA A 354 4.30 -15.99 -11.22
C ALA A 354 3.25 -16.74 -12.07
N ARG A 355 2.48 -17.65 -11.45
CA ARG A 355 1.40 -18.39 -12.12
C ARG A 355 0.23 -17.50 -12.53
N LYS A 356 -0.20 -16.54 -11.70
CA LYS A 356 -1.30 -15.61 -12.02
C LYS A 356 -0.93 -14.67 -13.16
N ASP A 357 0.29 -14.11 -13.14
CA ASP A 357 0.75 -13.22 -14.21
C ASP A 357 0.75 -13.92 -15.59
N LEU A 358 1.26 -15.15 -15.62
CA LEU A 358 1.30 -16.00 -16.82
C LEU A 358 -0.11 -16.40 -17.31
N LYS A 359 -1.14 -16.40 -16.44
CA LYS A 359 -2.54 -16.70 -16.82
C LYS A 359 -3.26 -15.49 -17.42
N VAL A 360 -3.06 -14.30 -16.88
CA VAL A 360 -3.91 -13.13 -17.18
C VAL A 360 -3.43 -12.35 -18.40
N ALA A 361 -2.12 -12.24 -18.61
CA ALA A 361 -1.61 -11.42 -19.70
C ALA A 361 -0.24 -11.81 -20.26
N GLY A 362 0.52 -12.68 -19.57
CA GLY A 362 1.89 -12.99 -20.00
C GLY A 362 2.73 -11.72 -20.16
N HIS A 363 2.46 -10.69 -19.37
CA HIS A 363 3.24 -9.45 -19.42
C HIS A 363 4.71 -9.71 -19.06
N TYR A 364 4.99 -10.76 -18.28
CA TYR A 364 6.32 -11.13 -17.85
C TYR A 364 6.63 -12.60 -18.28
N TYR A 365 7.05 -12.81 -19.53
CA TYR A 365 7.51 -14.13 -20.03
C TYR A 365 9.02 -14.36 -19.80
N PHE A 366 9.41 -15.56 -19.33
CA PHE A 366 10.81 -15.97 -19.15
C PHE A 366 11.21 -17.27 -19.90
N ARG A 367 12.47 -17.23 -20.40
CA ARG A 367 13.26 -18.07 -21.35
C ARG A 367 12.82 -18.14 -22.84
N ARG A 368 13.80 -18.02 -23.76
CA ARG A 368 13.63 -18.21 -25.21
C ARG A 368 14.18 -19.56 -25.72
N THR A 369 15.28 -20.09 -25.19
CA THR A 369 15.80 -21.44 -25.54
C THR A 369 16.55 -22.13 -24.38
N THR A 370 16.87 -23.43 -24.53
CA THR A 370 17.51 -24.28 -23.51
C THR A 370 19.00 -24.05 -23.30
N SER A 371 19.67 -23.33 -24.21
CA SER A 371 21.11 -23.05 -24.19
C SER A 371 21.48 -21.66 -23.64
N ASP A 372 20.49 -20.81 -23.31
CA ASP A 372 20.73 -19.44 -22.85
C ASP A 372 21.06 -19.41 -21.34
N PRO A 373 22.07 -18.64 -20.87
CA PRO A 373 22.27 -18.36 -19.45
C PRO A 373 21.01 -17.75 -18.81
N TRP A 374 20.95 -17.77 -17.47
CA TRP A 374 19.94 -17.10 -16.68
C TRP A 374 19.97 -15.59 -16.91
N GLU A 375 19.19 -15.11 -17.86
CA GLU A 375 18.73 -13.75 -17.84
C GLU A 375 17.22 -13.78 -18.00
N LEU A 376 16.55 -13.24 -16.99
CA LEU A 376 15.18 -12.79 -17.13
C LEU A 376 15.08 -11.98 -18.46
N ASN A 377 13.95 -11.99 -19.14
CA ASN A 377 13.80 -11.51 -20.52
C ASN A 377 13.71 -9.96 -20.55
N THR A 378 14.62 -9.35 -19.81
CA THR A 378 14.62 -8.03 -19.19
C THR A 378 15.95 -7.97 -18.44
N ALA A 379 16.77 -6.94 -18.67
CA ALA A 379 18.09 -6.82 -18.03
C ALA A 379 17.96 -7.01 -16.51
N GLY A 380 18.94 -7.67 -15.87
CA GLY A 380 18.92 -7.92 -14.41
C GLY A 380 18.59 -6.67 -13.59
N GLU A 381 19.01 -5.51 -14.07
CA GLU A 381 18.70 -4.16 -13.57
C GLU A 381 17.20 -3.86 -13.41
N VAL A 382 16.35 -4.35 -14.30
CA VAL A 382 14.89 -4.11 -14.27
C VAL A 382 14.21 -5.08 -13.31
N ILE A 383 14.77 -6.27 -13.08
CA ILE A 383 14.30 -7.17 -12.01
C ILE A 383 14.75 -6.62 -10.66
N ASP A 384 16.00 -6.17 -10.56
CA ASP A 384 16.52 -5.50 -9.37
C ASP A 384 15.73 -4.21 -9.04
N ALA A 385 15.10 -3.57 -10.05
CA ALA A 385 14.23 -2.41 -9.88
C ALA A 385 12.81 -2.76 -9.37
N VAL A 386 12.37 -4.01 -9.51
CA VAL A 386 11.00 -4.46 -9.16
C VAL A 386 10.99 -5.41 -7.95
N PHE A 387 12.04 -6.23 -7.81
CA PHE A 387 12.16 -7.27 -6.79
C PHE A 387 13.45 -7.08 -5.99
N SER A 388 13.34 -7.31 -4.69
CA SER A 388 14.52 -7.34 -3.83
C SER A 388 15.46 -8.49 -4.20
N LYS A 389 16.76 -8.20 -4.41
CA LYS A 389 17.81 -9.17 -4.84
C LYS A 389 17.78 -10.54 -4.14
N PRO A 390 17.57 -10.65 -2.81
CA PRO A 390 17.55 -11.95 -2.15
C PRO A 390 16.42 -12.87 -2.62
N LEU A 391 15.29 -12.29 -3.05
CA LEU A 391 14.10 -13.03 -3.45
C LEU A 391 14.23 -13.67 -4.84
N VAL A 392 15.09 -13.12 -5.71
CA VAL A 392 15.25 -13.58 -7.10
C VAL A 392 15.56 -15.07 -7.18
N LYS A 393 16.33 -15.60 -6.22
CA LYS A 393 16.72 -17.02 -6.16
C LYS A 393 15.58 -17.96 -5.77
N LEU A 394 14.48 -17.43 -5.24
CA LEU A 394 13.34 -18.19 -4.72
C LEU A 394 12.14 -18.20 -5.68
N PHE A 395 12.24 -17.53 -6.83
CA PHE A 395 11.20 -17.58 -7.85
C PHE A 395 11.22 -18.93 -8.60
N PRO A 396 10.06 -19.58 -8.78
CA PRO A 396 9.96 -20.79 -9.58
C PRO A 396 10.38 -20.58 -11.05
N GLN A 397 11.00 -21.61 -11.59
CA GLN A 397 11.74 -21.61 -12.84
C GLN A 397 11.11 -22.60 -13.82
N VAL A 398 10.75 -22.16 -15.01
CA VAL A 398 10.17 -23.04 -16.04
C VAL A 398 11.27 -23.56 -16.96
N LYS A 399 11.47 -24.87 -17.00
CA LYS A 399 12.52 -25.53 -17.80
C LYS A 399 12.21 -25.55 -19.29
N GLY A 400 10.94 -25.77 -19.66
CA GLY A 400 10.50 -25.79 -21.05
C GLY A 400 9.11 -25.19 -21.26
N ARG A 401 8.95 -24.36 -22.30
CA ARG A 401 7.62 -23.96 -22.76
C ARG A 401 7.16 -24.94 -23.83
N ILE A 402 6.00 -25.54 -23.63
CA ILE A 402 5.39 -26.45 -24.58
C ILE A 402 4.08 -25.89 -25.12
N PHE A 403 3.64 -26.47 -26.23
CA PHE A 403 2.33 -26.25 -26.81
C PHE A 403 1.77 -27.63 -27.14
N ASP A 404 0.98 -28.16 -26.21
CA ASP A 404 0.40 -29.49 -26.27
C ASP A 404 -1.08 -29.40 -25.87
N LEU A 405 -1.96 -30.11 -26.58
CA LEU A 405 -3.39 -30.09 -26.24
C LEU A 405 -3.70 -30.94 -25.01
N HIS A 406 -2.89 -31.98 -24.78
CA HIS A 406 -3.19 -33.05 -23.83
C HIS A 406 -2.35 -32.95 -22.56
N ALA A 407 -1.29 -32.13 -22.59
CA ALA A 407 -0.51 -31.86 -21.39
C ALA A 407 -1.24 -30.88 -20.48
N GLU A 408 -1.10 -31.10 -19.17
CA GLU A 408 -1.53 -30.14 -18.18
C GLU A 408 -0.87 -28.78 -18.38
N LYS A 409 -1.47 -27.74 -17.81
CA LYS A 409 -0.94 -26.38 -17.92
C LYS A 409 0.47 -26.25 -17.32
N TRP A 410 0.75 -27.08 -16.31
CA TRP A 410 1.99 -27.08 -15.54
C TRP A 410 2.51 -28.51 -15.44
N GLY A 411 3.80 -28.69 -15.71
CA GLY A 411 4.48 -29.94 -15.46
C GLY A 411 4.78 -30.15 -13.97
N PRO A 412 5.26 -31.35 -13.60
CA PRO A 412 5.66 -31.64 -12.24
C PRO A 412 6.73 -30.66 -11.75
N SER A 413 6.68 -30.37 -10.45
CA SER A 413 7.66 -29.51 -9.79
C SER A 413 8.76 -30.33 -9.12
N ARG A 414 9.98 -29.81 -9.13
CA ARG A 414 11.17 -30.34 -8.44
C ARG A 414 11.81 -29.25 -7.58
N ASP A 415 12.76 -29.65 -6.74
CA ASP A 415 13.56 -28.77 -5.88
C ASP A 415 12.68 -27.81 -5.06
N ASN A 416 11.79 -28.38 -4.24
CA ASN A 416 10.89 -27.65 -3.33
C ASN A 416 9.97 -26.61 -4.01
N GLY A 417 9.62 -26.80 -5.29
CA GLY A 417 8.77 -25.84 -6.00
C GLY A 417 9.52 -24.89 -6.93
N LEU A 418 10.87 -24.93 -6.91
CA LEU A 418 11.70 -23.99 -7.66
C LEU A 418 11.84 -24.36 -9.13
N ILE A 419 11.70 -25.62 -9.52
CA ILE A 419 11.79 -26.03 -10.93
C ILE A 419 10.48 -26.65 -11.39
N ILE A 420 9.91 -26.08 -12.45
CA ILE A 420 8.73 -26.57 -13.14
C ILE A 420 9.20 -27.17 -14.47
N GLU A 421 9.00 -28.47 -14.66
CA GLU A 421 9.52 -29.18 -15.84
C GLU A 421 9.00 -28.61 -17.17
N HIS A 422 7.73 -28.20 -17.21
CA HIS A 422 7.21 -27.48 -18.37
C HIS A 422 6.04 -26.54 -18.04
N PHE A 423 5.86 -25.52 -18.89
CA PHE A 423 4.67 -24.68 -18.93
C PHE A 423 4.00 -24.85 -20.28
N ASN A 424 2.76 -25.34 -20.28
CA ASN A 424 1.96 -25.45 -21.48
C ASN A 424 1.28 -24.12 -21.75
N ALA A 425 1.78 -23.43 -22.77
CA ALA A 425 1.27 -22.12 -23.14
C ALA A 425 -0.01 -22.16 -23.98
N PHE A 426 -0.51 -23.36 -24.29
CA PHE A 426 -1.82 -23.51 -24.88
C PHE A 426 -2.89 -23.32 -23.80
N PRO A 427 -3.77 -22.30 -23.90
CA PRO A 427 -4.77 -22.03 -22.87
C PRO A 427 -5.96 -23.00 -22.90
N GLY A 428 -5.97 -23.98 -23.82
CA GLY A 428 -7.13 -24.79 -24.14
C GLY A 428 -7.96 -24.21 -25.29
N PHE A 429 -8.88 -25.02 -25.80
CA PHE A 429 -9.92 -24.54 -26.72
C PHE A 429 -10.97 -23.74 -25.96
N LYS A 430 -11.59 -22.77 -26.62
CA LYS A 430 -12.77 -22.07 -26.08
C LYS A 430 -14.00 -22.99 -26.04
N ALA A 431 -14.10 -23.89 -27.01
CA ALA A 431 -15.13 -24.90 -27.03
C ALA A 431 -14.90 -25.94 -25.93
N LYS A 432 -15.98 -26.36 -25.27
CA LYS A 432 -15.96 -27.48 -24.33
C LYS A 432 -16.03 -28.80 -25.11
N LYS A 433 -15.30 -29.81 -24.66
CA LYS A 433 -15.50 -31.19 -25.11
C LYS A 433 -16.89 -31.63 -24.64
N LEU A 434 -17.64 -32.27 -25.54
CA LEU A 434 -18.91 -32.88 -25.20
C LEU A 434 -18.66 -34.35 -24.85
N ASP A 435 -19.12 -34.79 -23.68
CA ASP A 435 -19.00 -36.18 -23.21
C ASP A 435 -20.15 -37.05 -23.75
N ARG A 436 -20.59 -36.76 -24.97
CA ARG A 436 -21.60 -37.52 -25.69
C ARG A 436 -21.32 -37.51 -27.18
N LYS A 437 -21.82 -38.53 -27.87
CA LYS A 437 -21.95 -38.48 -29.33
C LYS A 437 -23.04 -37.45 -29.66
N VAL A 438 -22.70 -36.52 -30.55
CA VAL A 438 -23.66 -35.53 -31.07
C VAL A 438 -24.31 -36.13 -32.30
N ASP A 439 -25.63 -36.09 -32.37
CA ASP A 439 -26.35 -36.58 -33.55
C ASP A 439 -26.08 -35.66 -34.75
N GLU A 440 -26.02 -36.22 -35.95
CA GLU A 440 -25.76 -35.45 -37.15
C GLU A 440 -26.79 -34.33 -37.36
N SER A 441 -28.06 -34.59 -37.00
CA SER A 441 -29.15 -33.62 -37.12
C SER A 441 -28.90 -32.35 -36.30
N GLU A 442 -28.22 -32.45 -35.15
CA GLU A 442 -27.94 -31.31 -34.27
C GLU A 442 -26.93 -30.33 -34.89
N ILE A 443 -26.05 -30.83 -35.75
CA ILE A 443 -25.00 -30.03 -36.41
C ILE A 443 -25.21 -29.93 -37.92
N LYS A 444 -26.34 -30.43 -38.43
CA LYS A 444 -26.65 -30.54 -39.85
C LYS A 444 -26.46 -29.22 -40.60
N LEU A 445 -26.92 -28.11 -40.03
CA LEU A 445 -26.75 -26.79 -40.64
C LEU A 445 -25.27 -26.45 -40.91
N TYR A 446 -24.38 -26.82 -40.01
CA TYR A 446 -22.94 -26.59 -40.17
C TYR A 446 -22.33 -27.56 -41.19
N LEU A 447 -22.75 -28.82 -41.18
CA LEU A 447 -22.33 -29.82 -42.16
C LEU A 447 -22.77 -29.44 -43.59
N ASP A 448 -24.03 -29.03 -43.75
CA ASP A 448 -24.59 -28.53 -45.01
C ASP A 448 -23.84 -27.28 -45.50
N TYR A 449 -23.47 -26.38 -44.58
CA TYR A 449 -22.61 -25.24 -44.89
C TYR A 449 -21.23 -25.69 -45.43
N LEU A 450 -20.58 -26.65 -44.77
CA LEU A 450 -19.29 -27.17 -45.23
C LEU A 450 -19.42 -27.86 -46.60
N LEU A 451 -20.45 -28.66 -46.82
CA LEU A 451 -20.67 -29.36 -48.08
C LEU A 451 -21.01 -28.39 -49.21
N HIS A 452 -22.07 -27.60 -49.08
CA HIS A 452 -22.59 -26.80 -50.17
C HIS A 452 -21.80 -25.49 -50.39
N VAL A 453 -21.38 -24.83 -49.31
CA VAL A 453 -20.69 -23.53 -49.42
C VAL A 453 -19.18 -23.72 -49.59
N CYS A 454 -18.55 -24.49 -48.70
CA CYS A 454 -17.11 -24.70 -48.73
C CYS A 454 -16.67 -25.69 -49.82
N ALA A 455 -17.35 -26.83 -49.98
CA ALA A 455 -16.95 -27.90 -50.90
C ALA A 455 -17.67 -27.91 -52.28
N ARG A 456 -18.72 -27.11 -52.48
CA ARG A 456 -19.57 -27.10 -53.72
C ARG A 456 -20.33 -28.41 -53.95
N GLY A 457 -20.75 -29.09 -52.90
CA GLY A 457 -21.39 -30.40 -53.02
C GLY A 457 -20.44 -31.51 -53.45
N ARG A 458 -19.12 -31.25 -53.42
CA ARG A 458 -18.11 -32.26 -53.76
C ARG A 458 -17.67 -33.00 -52.51
N GLU A 459 -18.09 -34.25 -52.41
CA GLU A 459 -17.82 -35.13 -51.27
C GLU A 459 -16.32 -35.31 -50.94
N PRO A 460 -15.40 -35.43 -51.91
CA PRO A 460 -13.97 -35.57 -51.60
C PRO A 460 -13.40 -34.37 -50.85
N GLU A 461 -13.70 -33.14 -51.29
CA GLU A 461 -13.27 -31.92 -50.62
C GLU A 461 -13.95 -31.72 -49.26
N TYR A 462 -15.24 -32.06 -49.15
CA TYR A 462 -15.97 -32.02 -47.88
C TYR A 462 -15.32 -32.93 -46.84
N THR A 463 -15.06 -34.19 -47.22
CA THR A 463 -14.37 -35.17 -46.37
C THR A 463 -12.98 -34.69 -45.96
N HIS A 464 -12.23 -34.06 -46.88
CA HIS A 464 -10.92 -33.52 -46.58
C HIS A 464 -10.98 -32.38 -45.55
N ILE A 465 -11.96 -31.48 -45.68
CA ILE A 465 -12.17 -30.39 -44.72
C ILE A 465 -12.51 -30.96 -43.33
N LEU A 466 -13.38 -31.96 -43.24
CA LEU A 466 -13.72 -32.60 -41.96
C LEU A 466 -12.50 -33.25 -41.30
N LYS A 467 -11.71 -34.03 -42.05
CA LYS A 467 -10.47 -34.64 -41.56
C LYS A 467 -9.46 -33.59 -41.11
N TRP A 468 -9.40 -32.45 -41.80
CA TRP A 468 -8.54 -31.33 -41.42
C TRP A 468 -8.98 -30.70 -40.09
N ILE A 469 -10.28 -30.46 -39.90
CA ILE A 469 -10.83 -29.93 -38.64
C ILE A 469 -10.60 -30.94 -37.51
N GLN A 470 -10.86 -32.22 -37.75
CA GLN A 470 -10.63 -33.29 -36.78
C GLN A 470 -9.16 -33.29 -36.35
N ALA A 471 -8.21 -33.33 -37.28
CA ALA A 471 -6.79 -33.34 -36.99
C ALA A 471 -6.35 -32.10 -36.18
N LEU A 472 -6.90 -30.92 -36.50
CA LEU A 472 -6.67 -29.69 -35.75
C LEU A 472 -7.10 -29.84 -34.28
N LEU A 473 -8.32 -30.35 -34.05
CA LEU A 473 -8.91 -30.41 -32.72
C LEU A 473 -8.41 -31.59 -31.88
N THR A 474 -7.93 -32.68 -32.49
CA THR A 474 -7.46 -33.86 -31.77
C THR A 474 -5.94 -33.88 -31.57
N THR A 475 -5.17 -33.41 -32.55
CA THR A 475 -3.70 -33.55 -32.50
C THR A 475 -3.00 -32.28 -32.06
N GLY A 476 -3.56 -31.11 -32.37
CA GLY A 476 -2.96 -29.80 -32.10
C GLY A 476 -1.60 -29.58 -32.76
N LYS A 477 -1.22 -30.50 -33.65
CA LYS A 477 -0.01 -30.42 -34.46
C LYS A 477 -0.39 -29.81 -35.80
N ALA A 478 0.51 -28.97 -36.32
CA ALA A 478 0.38 -28.53 -37.70
C ALA A 478 0.50 -29.77 -38.60
N ASN A 479 -0.59 -30.14 -39.27
CA ASN A 479 -0.61 -31.26 -40.22
C ASN A 479 0.12 -30.92 -41.53
N GLY A 480 0.71 -29.73 -41.62
CA GLY A 480 1.34 -29.23 -42.84
C GLY A 480 0.33 -29.19 -43.99
N VAL A 481 -0.96 -28.90 -43.78
CA VAL A 481 -1.96 -28.71 -44.84
C VAL A 481 -2.62 -27.36 -44.69
N MET A 482 -2.68 -26.61 -45.80
CA MET A 482 -3.25 -25.27 -45.87
C MET A 482 -4.54 -25.31 -46.69
N LEU A 483 -5.65 -24.87 -46.09
CA LEU A 483 -6.95 -24.80 -46.79
C LEU A 483 -7.06 -23.45 -47.51
N ILE A 484 -7.33 -23.49 -48.82
CA ILE A 484 -7.53 -22.29 -49.65
C ILE A 484 -8.96 -22.28 -50.19
N PHE A 485 -9.76 -21.30 -49.77
CA PHE A 485 -11.12 -21.07 -50.25
C PHE A 485 -11.15 -19.94 -51.28
N SER A 486 -11.33 -20.28 -52.57
CA SER A 486 -11.43 -19.32 -53.68
C SER A 486 -12.89 -19.15 -54.14
N ARG A 487 -13.52 -18.04 -53.72
CA ARG A 487 -14.89 -17.66 -54.14
C ARG A 487 -15.01 -16.14 -54.30
N PRO A 488 -16.03 -15.64 -55.01
CA PRO A 488 -16.44 -14.24 -54.93
C PRO A 488 -16.70 -13.77 -53.49
N ARG A 489 -16.80 -12.45 -53.29
CA ARG A 489 -17.23 -11.88 -52.00
C ARG A 489 -18.71 -12.22 -51.78
N GLY A 490 -19.14 -12.31 -50.51
CA GLY A 490 -20.52 -12.64 -50.16
C GLY A 490 -20.85 -14.13 -50.09
N CYS A 491 -20.03 -15.03 -50.66
CA CYS A 491 -20.30 -16.49 -50.64
C CYS A 491 -20.03 -17.19 -49.29
N GLY A 492 -20.12 -16.51 -48.15
CA GLY A 492 -19.98 -17.14 -46.83
C GLY A 492 -18.58 -17.61 -46.42
N LYS A 493 -17.54 -17.62 -47.28
CA LYS A 493 -16.19 -18.14 -46.96
C LYS A 493 -15.51 -17.59 -45.69
N GLY A 494 -15.87 -16.37 -45.26
CA GLY A 494 -15.36 -15.79 -44.01
C GLY A 494 -15.96 -16.43 -42.76
N MET A 495 -17.19 -16.94 -42.87
CA MET A 495 -17.96 -17.55 -41.79
C MET A 495 -17.26 -18.79 -41.24
N PHE A 496 -16.68 -19.64 -42.10
CA PHE A 496 -15.89 -20.81 -41.67
C PHE A 496 -14.79 -20.42 -40.67
N TYR A 497 -13.98 -19.42 -41.02
CA TYR A 497 -12.92 -18.94 -40.13
C TYR A 497 -13.48 -18.26 -38.88
N THR A 498 -14.49 -17.40 -39.04
CA THR A 498 -15.10 -16.71 -37.91
C THR A 498 -15.67 -17.69 -36.90
N LEU A 499 -16.35 -18.75 -37.35
CA LEU A 499 -16.91 -19.77 -36.48
C LEU A 499 -15.81 -20.51 -35.72
N LEU A 500 -14.80 -21.01 -36.44
CA LEU A 500 -13.69 -21.75 -35.84
C LEU A 500 -12.90 -20.88 -34.83
N CYS A 501 -12.57 -19.64 -35.16
CA CYS A 501 -11.78 -18.80 -34.26
C CYS A 501 -12.58 -18.22 -33.09
N LYS A 502 -13.83 -17.79 -33.33
CA LYS A 502 -14.64 -17.13 -32.31
C LYS A 502 -15.21 -18.10 -31.29
N TYR A 503 -15.56 -19.32 -31.73
CA TYR A 503 -16.27 -20.29 -30.89
C TYR A 503 -15.42 -21.51 -30.52
N VAL A 504 -14.41 -21.89 -31.31
CA VAL A 504 -13.59 -23.09 -31.04
C VAL A 504 -12.21 -22.74 -30.47
N LEU A 505 -11.42 -21.91 -31.16
CA LEU A 505 -10.01 -21.68 -30.79
C LEU A 505 -9.79 -20.55 -29.76
N ALA A 506 -10.72 -19.60 -29.63
CA ALA A 506 -10.55 -18.27 -29.03
C ALA A 506 -9.79 -17.27 -29.93
N THR A 507 -10.20 -15.99 -29.90
CA THR A 507 -9.57 -14.92 -30.70
C THR A 507 -8.14 -14.60 -30.29
N THR A 508 -7.71 -15.03 -29.10
CA THR A 508 -6.34 -14.85 -28.58
C THR A 508 -5.34 -15.83 -29.19
N THR A 509 -5.79 -16.97 -29.72
CA THR A 509 -4.94 -18.01 -30.34
C THR A 509 -4.99 -17.98 -31.88
N ALA A 510 -5.78 -17.06 -32.46
CA ALA A 510 -5.95 -16.93 -33.90
C ALA A 510 -5.69 -15.50 -34.36
N SER A 511 -4.78 -15.33 -35.32
CA SER A 511 -4.47 -14.02 -35.89
C SER A 511 -5.03 -13.89 -37.30
N ARG A 512 -5.57 -12.70 -37.61
CA ARG A 512 -6.05 -12.36 -38.95
C ARG A 512 -5.02 -11.48 -39.64
N SER A 513 -4.44 -11.96 -40.73
CA SER A 513 -3.55 -11.20 -41.59
C SER A 513 -4.24 -10.83 -42.91
N THR A 514 -4.10 -9.55 -43.29
CA THR A 514 -4.73 -9.01 -44.49
C THR A 514 -3.97 -9.31 -45.77
N THR A 515 -2.71 -9.75 -45.68
CA THR A 515 -1.83 -10.00 -46.84
C THR A 515 -0.82 -11.11 -46.56
N LEU A 516 -0.64 -12.03 -47.51
CA LEU A 516 0.42 -13.06 -47.45
C LEU A 516 1.81 -12.42 -47.30
N ALA A 517 2.06 -11.31 -48.01
CA ALA A 517 3.33 -10.59 -47.93
C ALA A 517 3.63 -10.01 -46.53
N SER A 518 2.62 -9.46 -45.83
CA SER A 518 2.84 -8.87 -44.49
C SER A 518 3.13 -9.92 -43.43
N PHE A 519 2.55 -11.12 -43.59
CA PHE A 519 2.82 -12.28 -42.75
C PHE A 519 4.22 -12.84 -42.99
N MET A 520 4.58 -13.07 -44.26
CA MET A 520 5.88 -13.63 -44.65
C MET A 520 7.07 -12.70 -44.37
N ASN A 521 6.85 -11.38 -44.31
CA ASN A 521 7.89 -10.39 -44.05
C ASN A 521 8.09 -10.08 -42.55
N GLY A 522 7.43 -10.78 -41.63
CA GLY A 522 7.63 -10.64 -40.18
C GLY A 522 7.00 -9.40 -39.54
N SER A 523 6.47 -8.46 -40.33
CA SER A 523 5.79 -7.24 -39.86
C SER A 523 4.56 -7.49 -38.97
N SER A 524 3.98 -8.70 -38.99
CA SER A 524 2.88 -9.13 -38.10
C SER A 524 3.25 -10.29 -37.16
N MET A 525 4.54 -10.67 -37.05
CA MET A 525 4.96 -11.81 -36.22
C MET A 525 4.90 -11.53 -34.71
N CYS A 526 4.71 -10.27 -34.30
CA CYS A 526 4.60 -9.93 -32.89
C CYS A 526 3.30 -10.49 -32.25
N THR A 527 2.23 -10.61 -33.04
CA THR A 527 0.92 -11.14 -32.60
C THR A 527 0.78 -12.66 -32.76
N SER A 528 1.74 -13.35 -33.39
CA SER A 528 1.63 -14.78 -33.72
C SER A 528 2.44 -15.72 -32.80
N LYS A 529 3.06 -15.19 -31.74
CA LYS A 529 3.97 -15.96 -30.84
C LYS A 529 3.30 -17.13 -30.10
N THR A 530 1.97 -17.21 -30.11
CA THR A 530 1.16 -18.24 -29.44
C THR A 530 0.01 -18.74 -30.30
N SER A 531 -0.05 -18.37 -31.57
CA SER A 531 -1.22 -18.64 -32.40
C SER A 531 -1.15 -20.03 -33.02
N SER A 532 -2.16 -20.86 -32.74
CA SER A 532 -2.35 -22.14 -33.42
C SER A 532 -2.81 -21.94 -34.86
N SER A 533 -3.46 -20.83 -35.21
CA SER A 533 -4.00 -20.61 -36.56
C SER A 533 -3.84 -19.18 -37.07
N CYS A 534 -3.66 -19.02 -38.38
CA CYS A 534 -3.53 -17.75 -39.08
C CYS A 534 -4.41 -17.72 -40.33
N LEU A 535 -5.18 -16.65 -40.51
CA LEU A 535 -5.96 -16.37 -41.72
C LEU A 535 -5.27 -15.36 -42.60
N LEU A 536 -5.27 -15.61 -43.91
CA LEU A 536 -4.71 -14.74 -44.93
C LEU A 536 -5.79 -14.41 -45.96
N THR A 537 -5.94 -13.13 -46.30
CA THR A 537 -7.08 -12.67 -47.13
C THR A 537 -6.71 -12.02 -48.47
N LYS A 538 -5.42 -11.91 -48.81
CA LYS A 538 -4.95 -11.37 -50.11
C LYS A 538 -3.63 -12.02 -50.58
N SER A 539 -3.56 -12.42 -51.86
CA SER A 539 -2.33 -12.62 -52.64
C SER A 539 -2.31 -11.65 -53.84
N ARG A 540 -1.12 -11.14 -54.23
CA ARG A 540 -0.96 -10.29 -55.43
C ARG A 540 -0.71 -11.17 -56.68
N GLY A 541 -0.80 -10.58 -57.87
CA GLY A 541 -0.91 -11.23 -59.19
C GLY A 541 0.13 -12.31 -59.54
N PHE A 542 -0.19 -13.08 -60.59
CA PHE A 542 0.40 -14.38 -60.97
C PHE A 542 1.95 -14.47 -60.93
N LYS A 543 2.68 -13.41 -61.34
CA LYS A 543 4.17 -13.40 -61.33
C LYS A 543 4.78 -13.34 -59.91
N ALA A 544 4.09 -12.75 -58.92
CA ALA A 544 4.55 -12.68 -57.53
C ALA A 544 4.28 -13.96 -56.72
N GLN A 545 3.46 -14.88 -57.25
CA GLN A 545 3.04 -16.09 -56.54
C GLN A 545 4.15 -17.15 -56.43
N ARG A 546 5.04 -17.27 -57.43
CA ARG A 546 6.09 -18.31 -57.46
C ARG A 546 7.14 -18.16 -56.36
N ALA A 547 7.60 -16.92 -56.10
CA ALA A 547 8.57 -16.62 -55.03
C ALA A 547 7.94 -16.65 -53.62
N GLN A 548 6.63 -16.41 -53.52
CA GLN A 548 5.89 -16.53 -52.25
C GLN A 548 5.57 -17.99 -51.90
N PHE A 549 5.29 -18.83 -52.92
CA PHE A 549 5.06 -20.26 -52.74
C PHE A 549 6.28 -21.00 -52.19
N SER A 550 7.49 -20.68 -52.69
CA SER A 550 8.74 -21.31 -52.22
C SER A 550 9.13 -20.93 -50.78
N LYS A 551 8.77 -19.73 -50.32
CA LYS A 551 8.92 -19.36 -48.91
C LYS A 551 7.85 -20.00 -48.03
N SER A 552 6.59 -20.07 -48.51
CA SER A 552 5.48 -20.72 -47.80
C SER A 552 5.69 -22.22 -47.63
N SER A 553 6.29 -22.90 -48.61
CA SER A 553 6.61 -24.34 -48.51
C SER A 553 7.68 -24.61 -47.45
N ARG A 554 8.66 -23.70 -47.27
CA ARG A 554 9.68 -23.78 -46.19
C ARG A 554 9.11 -23.54 -44.79
N THR A 555 8.02 -22.77 -44.66
CA THR A 555 7.34 -22.56 -43.36
C THR A 555 6.45 -23.73 -42.97
N ARG A 556 5.97 -24.48 -43.97
CA ARG A 556 5.03 -25.60 -43.84
C ARG A 556 5.65 -26.89 -43.26
N SER A 557 6.96 -27.08 -43.43
CA SER A 557 7.67 -28.32 -43.06
C SER A 557 8.67 -28.17 -41.90
N ARG A 558 8.77 -26.99 -41.28
CA ARG A 558 9.70 -26.74 -40.17
C ARG A 558 9.11 -27.20 -38.83
N THR A 559 9.87 -27.98 -38.09
CA THR A 559 9.60 -28.34 -36.68
C THR A 559 9.86 -27.18 -35.72
N SER A 560 10.58 -26.14 -36.14
CA SER A 560 10.78 -24.89 -35.40
C SER A 560 11.00 -23.69 -36.33
N THR A 561 10.47 -22.52 -35.94
CA THR A 561 10.72 -21.24 -36.64
C THR A 561 11.49 -20.27 -35.73
N ARG A 562 12.57 -19.66 -36.23
CA ARG A 562 13.29 -18.57 -35.54
C ARG A 562 12.48 -17.27 -35.68
N SER A 563 12.04 -16.69 -34.57
CA SER A 563 11.40 -15.38 -34.54
C SER A 563 12.41 -14.29 -34.18
N SER A 564 12.41 -13.16 -34.91
CA SER A 564 13.13 -11.95 -34.52
C SER A 564 12.13 -10.86 -34.15
N THR A 565 12.36 -10.18 -33.03
CA THR A 565 11.54 -9.05 -32.58
C THR A 565 12.21 -7.77 -33.02
N LYS A 566 11.57 -6.97 -33.89
CA LYS A 566 11.94 -5.58 -34.12
C LYS A 566 10.96 -4.67 -33.38
N SER A 567 11.50 -3.69 -32.64
CA SER A 567 10.79 -2.49 -32.19
C SER A 567 10.35 -1.70 -33.43
N ILE A 568 9.08 -1.29 -33.51
CA ILE A 568 8.52 -0.57 -34.67
C ILE A 568 8.10 0.85 -34.26
N ARG A 569 8.76 1.86 -34.86
CA ARG A 569 8.23 3.22 -35.06
C ARG A 569 7.33 3.25 -36.30
N ALA A 570 6.22 3.98 -36.20
CA ALA A 570 5.16 4.05 -37.21
C ALA A 570 5.53 4.89 -38.44
N CYS A 571 5.07 4.46 -39.62
CA CYS A 571 4.92 5.33 -40.79
C CYS A 571 3.75 4.85 -41.66
N THR A 572 2.81 5.74 -41.95
CA THR A 572 1.59 5.49 -42.74
C THR A 572 1.74 6.00 -44.18
N ARG A 573 1.33 5.20 -45.18
CA ARG A 573 0.95 5.71 -46.50
C ARG A 573 -0.24 4.95 -47.08
N ARG A 574 -1.23 5.70 -47.56
CA ARG A 574 -2.45 5.23 -48.25
C ARG A 574 -2.14 4.95 -49.73
N GLY A 575 -2.89 4.03 -50.33
CA GLY A 575 -2.90 3.76 -51.77
C GLY A 575 -4.14 2.97 -52.21
N THR A 576 -4.64 3.31 -53.38
CA THR A 576 -6.00 3.21 -53.92
C THR A 576 -6.39 1.89 -54.61
N SER A 577 -7.64 1.86 -55.09
CA SER A 577 -8.50 0.81 -55.66
C SER A 577 -7.95 -0.10 -56.77
N THR A 578 -8.52 -1.31 -56.92
CA THR A 578 -8.78 -1.99 -58.21
C THR A 578 -9.75 -3.19 -58.06
N THR A 579 -10.29 -3.56 -59.22
CA THR A 579 -11.49 -4.31 -59.66
C THR A 579 -11.70 -5.76 -59.19
N GLY A 580 -12.91 -6.26 -59.49
CA GLY A 580 -13.47 -7.54 -59.04
C GLY A 580 -12.85 -8.78 -59.70
N TRP A 581 -11.97 -9.44 -58.95
CA TRP A 581 -11.54 -10.82 -59.19
C TRP A 581 -11.82 -11.67 -57.94
N ALA A 582 -12.06 -12.96 -58.11
CA ALA A 582 -12.28 -13.90 -57.01
C ALA A 582 -11.07 -13.89 -56.05
N ARG A 583 -11.31 -13.52 -54.78
CA ARG A 583 -10.24 -13.37 -53.79
C ARG A 583 -10.13 -14.64 -52.93
N PRO A 584 -8.96 -15.31 -52.90
CA PRO A 584 -8.78 -16.49 -52.06
C PRO A 584 -8.65 -16.09 -50.58
N THR A 585 -9.36 -16.83 -49.72
CA THR A 585 -9.16 -16.84 -48.27
C THR A 585 -8.31 -18.06 -47.96
N ILE A 586 -7.20 -17.89 -47.22
CA ILE A 586 -6.28 -18.98 -46.91
C ILE A 586 -6.15 -19.16 -45.41
N LEU A 587 -6.21 -20.41 -44.93
CA LEU A 587 -6.07 -20.78 -43.53
C LEU A 587 -4.83 -21.67 -43.33
N THR A 588 -3.99 -21.32 -42.37
CA THR A 588 -2.76 -22.07 -42.03
C THR A 588 -2.64 -22.27 -40.52
N LEU A 589 -2.10 -23.43 -40.13
CA LEU A 589 -1.66 -23.73 -38.77
C LEU A 589 -0.14 -23.56 -38.66
N PHE A 590 0.31 -22.96 -37.56
CA PHE A 590 1.74 -22.83 -37.23
C PHE A 590 2.00 -23.38 -35.83
N ARG A 591 3.23 -23.87 -35.62
CA ARG A 591 3.76 -24.25 -34.30
C ARG A 591 4.91 -23.34 -33.94
#